data_AF-A0A967TK45-F1
#
_entry.id   AF-A0A967TK45-F1
#
_cell.length_a   1.000
_cell.length_b   1.000
_cell.length_c   1.000
_cell.angle_alpha   90.00
_cell.angle_beta   90.00
_cell.angle_gamma   90.00
#
_symmetry.space_group_name_H-M   'P 1'
#
loop_
_entity.id
_entity.type
_entity.pdbx_description
1 polymer ?
#
loop_
_entity_poly.entity_id
_entity_poly.type
_entity_poly.pdbx_seq_one_letter_code
_entity_poly.pdbx_strand_id
1 'polypeptide(L)'
;MPMGCLSLNASFEPLTIVPHRRAVRLVMDRKAEILETDGERAFRSERRSLPCPTVIRLVRYVHVPRRFRRQVTNTFLFARDDYCCQYCGRHRSELRGRQFLTRDHVLPLSRGGRNTWENVVTSCS
;
A
#
# COMPACT_ATOMS: atom_id res chain seq x y z
N MET A 1 11.83 4.49 4.13
CA MET A 1 11.41 3.84 5.40
C MET A 1 10.09 3.12 5.15
N PRO A 2 9.89 1.87 5.60
CA PRO A 2 8.65 1.17 5.28
C PRO A 2 7.50 1.90 5.97
N MET A 3 6.63 2.51 5.16
CA MET A 3 5.53 3.38 5.61
C MET A 3 4.34 2.60 6.21
N GLY A 4 4.56 1.35 6.62
CA GLY A 4 3.49 0.49 7.08
C GLY A 4 3.94 -0.90 7.54
N CYS A 5 2.96 -1.65 7.98
CA CYS A 5 3.06 -3.00 8.53
C CYS A 5 2.37 -3.98 7.58
N LEU A 6 3.00 -5.10 7.27
CA LEU A 6 2.41 -6.16 6.47
C LEU A 6 1.33 -6.89 7.28
N SER A 7 0.10 -6.85 6.78
CA SER A 7 -1.01 -7.64 7.32
C SER A 7 -1.13 -8.94 6.55
N LEU A 8 -1.07 -10.04 7.30
CA LEU A 8 -1.32 -11.39 6.81
C LEU A 8 -2.73 -11.84 7.22
N ASN A 9 -3.27 -12.76 6.43
CA ASN A 9 -4.48 -13.48 6.80
C ASN A 9 -4.19 -14.48 7.92
N ALA A 10 -5.24 -15.08 8.51
CA ALA A 10 -5.07 -16.15 9.51
C ALA A 10 -4.27 -17.36 8.98
N SER A 11 -4.31 -17.59 7.66
CA SER A 11 -3.57 -18.59 6.89
C SER A 11 -2.15 -18.18 6.49
N PHE A 12 -1.62 -17.06 7.02
CA PHE A 12 -0.29 -16.52 6.70
C PHE A 12 -0.10 -16.01 5.25
N GLU A 13 -1.12 -16.06 4.40
CA GLU A 13 -1.06 -15.40 3.09
C GLU A 13 -1.05 -13.86 3.25
N PRO A 14 -0.23 -13.13 2.47
CA PRO A 14 -0.20 -11.67 2.54
C PRO A 14 -1.49 -11.05 2.04
N LEU A 15 -2.03 -10.09 2.79
CA LEU A 15 -3.22 -9.34 2.42
C LEU A 15 -2.87 -7.97 1.87
N THR A 16 -2.21 -7.13 2.67
CA THR A 16 -1.88 -5.75 2.29
C THR A 16 -0.91 -5.12 3.28
N ILE A 17 -0.39 -3.94 2.94
CA ILE A 17 0.33 -3.07 3.88
C ILE A 17 -0.68 -2.12 4.54
N VAL A 18 -0.68 -2.06 5.87
CA VAL A 18 -1.50 -1.13 6.65
C VAL A 18 -0.63 -0.08 7.34
N PRO A 19 -1.10 1.15 7.55
CA PRO A 19 -0.38 2.12 8.38
C PRO A 19 -0.17 1.58 9.80
N HIS A 20 0.98 1.86 10.43
CA HIS A 20 1.27 1.33 11.76
C HIS A 20 0.20 1.66 12.81
N ARG A 21 -0.40 2.86 12.77
CA ARG A 21 -1.52 3.24 13.66
C ARG A 21 -2.69 2.25 13.58
N ARG A 22 -3.02 1.77 12.37
CA ARG A 22 -4.06 0.75 12.17
C ARG A 22 -3.61 -0.61 12.67
N ALA A 23 -2.36 -1.00 12.42
CA ALA A 23 -1.80 -2.26 12.92
C ALA A 23 -1.86 -2.33 14.46
N VAL A 24 -1.38 -1.28 15.14
CA VAL A 24 -1.44 -1.15 16.60
C VAL A 24 -2.87 -1.27 17.11
N ARG A 25 -3.83 -0.59 16.48
CA ARG A 25 -5.25 -0.70 16.85
C ARG A 25 -5.78 -2.13 16.71
N LEU A 26 -5.45 -2.83 15.62
CA LEU A 26 -5.88 -4.21 15.41
C LEU A 26 -5.32 -5.16 16.48
N VAL A 27 -4.08 -4.94 16.90
CA VAL A 27 -3.45 -5.72 17.98
C VAL A 27 -4.10 -5.41 19.33
N MET A 28 -4.32 -4.13 19.66
CA MET A 28 -4.99 -3.72 20.90
C MET A 28 -6.42 -4.23 20.99
N ASP A 29 -7.15 -4.23 19.87
CA ASP A 29 -8.51 -4.80 19.74
C ASP A 29 -8.51 -6.35 19.79
N ARG A 30 -7.35 -7.01 19.91
CA ARG A 30 -7.19 -8.48 19.85
C ARG A 30 -7.70 -9.10 18.55
N LYS A 31 -7.63 -8.34 17.44
CA LYS A 31 -8.01 -8.78 16.09
C LYS A 31 -6.80 -9.25 15.27
N ALA A 32 -5.59 -8.92 15.71
CA ALA A 32 -4.35 -9.33 15.09
C ALA A 32 -3.28 -9.65 16.13
N GLU A 33 -2.37 -10.53 15.75
CA GLU A 33 -1.16 -10.89 16.51
C GLU A 33 0.06 -10.29 15.81
N ILE A 34 1.05 -9.88 16.59
CA ILE A 34 2.33 -9.40 16.06
C ILE A 34 3.20 -10.62 15.77
N LEU A 35 3.73 -10.71 14.55
CA LEU A 35 4.71 -11.72 14.16
C LEU A 35 6.13 -11.14 14.17
N GLU A 36 6.28 -9.89 13.74
CA GLU A 36 7.56 -9.20 13.64
C GLU A 36 7.44 -7.77 14.14
N THR A 37 8.52 -7.26 14.74
CA THR A 37 8.59 -5.90 15.28
C THR A 37 9.82 -5.15 14.78
N ASP A 38 9.68 -3.84 14.69
CA ASP A 38 10.79 -2.90 14.58
C ASP A 38 11.36 -2.69 15.99
N GLY A 39 12.51 -3.31 16.27
CA GLY A 39 13.11 -3.39 17.61
C GLY A 39 13.52 -2.04 18.21
N GLU A 40 13.67 -1.00 17.39
CA GLU A 40 14.08 0.33 17.85
C GLU A 40 12.88 1.21 18.22
N ARG A 41 11.67 0.87 17.75
CA ARG A 41 10.50 1.74 17.81
C ARG A 41 9.37 1.12 18.62
N ALA A 42 8.70 1.95 19.41
CA ALA A 42 7.55 1.54 20.20
C ALA A 42 6.48 2.63 20.22
N PHE A 43 5.22 2.21 20.21
CA PHE A 43 4.06 3.04 20.47
C PHE A 43 3.81 3.08 21.97
N ARG A 44 3.82 4.27 22.55
CA ARG A 44 3.67 4.46 24.00
C ARG A 44 2.39 5.23 24.34
N SER A 45 1.84 4.90 25.50
CA SER A 45 0.81 5.62 26.23
C SER A 45 1.27 5.73 27.68
N GLU A 46 0.56 6.50 28.50
CA GLU A 46 0.86 6.62 29.93
C GLU A 46 0.99 5.24 30.62
N ARG A 47 0.10 4.31 30.28
CA ARG A 47 0.00 3.02 31.00
C ARG A 47 0.58 1.82 30.25
N ARG A 48 0.94 1.97 28.97
CA ARG A 48 1.32 0.84 28.10
C ARG A 48 2.35 1.24 27.07
N SER A 49 3.25 0.32 26.76
CA SER A 49 4.17 0.38 25.63
C SER A 49 3.93 -0.84 24.74
N LEU A 50 3.87 -0.64 23.43
CA LEU A 50 3.67 -1.68 22.43
C LEU A 50 4.76 -1.57 21.36
N PRO A 51 5.54 -2.62 21.07
CA PRO A 51 6.58 -2.55 20.06
C PRO A 51 5.98 -2.25 18.69
N CYS A 52 6.69 -1.51 17.85
CA CYS A 52 6.20 -1.11 16.53
C CYS A 52 6.07 -2.35 15.63
N PRO A 53 4.87 -2.76 15.22
CA PRO A 53 4.72 -3.97 14.42
C PRO A 53 5.17 -3.73 12.98
N THR A 54 5.94 -4.66 12.44
CA THR A 54 6.33 -4.72 11.02
C THR A 54 5.52 -5.77 10.27
N VAL A 55 5.16 -6.89 10.93
CA VAL A 55 4.25 -7.90 10.38
C VAL A 55 3.20 -8.28 11.44
N ILE A 56 1.93 -8.28 11.04
CA ILE A 56 0.81 -8.78 11.86
C ILE A 56 0.03 -9.86 11.13
N ARG A 57 -0.58 -10.77 11.89
CA ARG A 57 -1.50 -11.80 11.40
C ARG A 57 -2.89 -11.58 11.96
N LEU A 58 -3.91 -11.55 11.10
CA LEU A 58 -5.30 -11.50 11.56
C LEU A 58 -5.68 -12.81 12.26
N VAL A 59 -6.42 -12.69 13.38
CA VAL A 59 -6.89 -13.86 14.14
C VAL A 59 -7.99 -14.62 13.38
N ARG A 60 -8.78 -13.91 12.57
CA ARG A 60 -9.86 -14.49 11.75
C ARG A 60 -9.51 -14.46 10.27
N TYR A 61 -9.90 -15.51 9.57
CA TYR A 61 -9.75 -15.59 8.13
C TYR A 61 -10.62 -14.53 7.44
N VAL A 62 -10.01 -13.74 6.56
CA VAL A 62 -10.69 -12.77 5.69
C VAL A 62 -10.62 -13.29 4.26
N HIS A 63 -11.77 -13.57 3.66
CA HIS A 63 -11.84 -13.91 2.25
C HIS A 63 -11.72 -12.64 1.40
N VAL A 64 -10.64 -12.55 0.61
CA VAL A 64 -10.45 -11.47 -0.37
C VAL A 64 -10.81 -11.98 -1.77
N PRO A 65 -11.90 -11.51 -2.39
CA PRO A 65 -12.29 -11.96 -3.72
C PRO A 65 -11.18 -11.68 -4.75
N ARG A 66 -10.88 -12.66 -5.61
CA ARG A 66 -9.77 -12.60 -6.59
C ARG A 66 -9.79 -11.35 -7.48
N ARG A 67 -10.97 -10.82 -7.81
CA ARG A 67 -11.13 -9.60 -8.62
C ARG A 67 -10.42 -8.38 -8.03
N PHE A 68 -10.39 -8.26 -6.70
CA PHE A 68 -9.74 -7.13 -6.03
C PHE A 68 -8.22 -7.20 -6.10
N ARG A 69 -7.63 -8.40 -6.21
CA ARG A 69 -6.18 -8.57 -6.33
C ARG A 69 -5.64 -8.13 -7.71
N ARG A 70 -6.47 -8.03 -8.74
CA ARG A 70 -6.06 -7.71 -10.12
C ARG A 70 -6.27 -6.24 -10.49
N GLN A 71 -6.96 -5.46 -9.67
CA GLN A 71 -7.32 -4.09 -10.03
C GLN A 71 -6.16 -3.14 -9.77
N VAL A 72 -5.74 -2.40 -10.80
CA VAL A 72 -4.74 -1.35 -10.65
C VAL A 72 -5.41 -0.10 -10.07
N THR A 73 -5.08 0.25 -8.83
CA THR A 73 -5.47 1.53 -8.22
C THR A 73 -4.36 2.55 -8.43
N ASN A 74 -4.70 3.85 -8.45
CA ASN A 74 -3.68 4.90 -8.60
C ASN A 74 -2.66 4.87 -7.47
N THR A 75 -3.08 4.55 -6.24
CA THR A 75 -2.17 4.42 -5.10
C THR A 75 -1.06 3.39 -5.36
N PHE A 76 -1.41 2.20 -5.86
CA PHE A 76 -0.41 1.18 -6.16
C PHE A 76 0.35 1.46 -7.45
N LEU A 77 -0.30 2.06 -8.46
CA LEU A 77 0.36 2.47 -9.69
C LEU A 77 1.47 3.49 -9.43
N PHE A 78 1.14 4.55 -8.68
CA PHE A 78 2.10 5.61 -8.35
C PHE A 78 3.21 5.06 -7.46
N ALA A 79 2.89 4.18 -6.49
CA ALA A 79 3.91 3.56 -5.66
C ALA A 79 4.86 2.63 -6.45
N ARG A 80 4.36 1.88 -7.45
CA ARG A 80 5.18 1.05 -8.36
C ARG A 80 6.19 1.91 -9.12
N ASP A 81 5.74 3.06 -9.59
CA ASP A 81 6.49 3.97 -10.44
C ASP A 81 7.30 4.99 -9.61
N ASP A 82 7.50 4.73 -8.32
CA ASP A 82 8.17 5.60 -7.33
C ASP A 82 7.68 7.06 -7.33
N TYR A 83 6.39 7.25 -7.58
CA TYR A 83 5.76 8.57 -7.73
C TYR A 83 6.44 9.44 -8.80
N CYS A 84 7.05 8.82 -9.80
CA CYS A 84 7.71 9.47 -10.93
C CYS A 84 6.89 9.29 -12.22
N CYS A 85 6.79 10.37 -13.00
CA CYS A 85 6.22 10.30 -14.34
C CYS A 85 7.11 9.43 -15.24
N GLN A 86 6.54 8.39 -15.84
CA GLN A 86 7.28 7.44 -16.68
C GLN A 86 7.70 8.03 -18.04
N TYR A 87 7.18 9.20 -18.41
CA TYR A 87 7.57 9.90 -19.65
C TYR A 87 8.68 10.93 -19.43
N CYS A 88 8.58 11.76 -18.38
CA CYS A 88 9.52 12.86 -18.16
C CYS A 88 10.48 12.66 -16.98
N GLY A 89 10.29 11.60 -16.19
CA GLY A 89 11.14 11.28 -15.03
C GLY A 89 10.90 12.13 -13.78
N ARG A 90 10.12 13.22 -13.86
CA ARG A 90 9.86 14.10 -12.70
C ARG A 90 9.09 13.37 -11.60
N HIS A 91 9.61 13.44 -10.38
CA HIS A 91 8.93 13.01 -9.17
C HIS A 91 7.77 13.95 -8.83
N ARG A 92 6.76 13.44 -8.10
CA ARG A 92 5.60 14.23 -7.65
C ARG A 92 5.97 15.56 -6.98
N SER A 93 7.08 15.59 -6.21
CA SER A 93 7.55 16.79 -5.52
C SER A 93 8.15 17.85 -6.46
N GLU A 94 8.49 17.49 -7.68
CA GLU A 94 9.06 18.38 -8.70
C GLU A 94 8.00 18.97 -9.64
N LEU A 95 6.75 18.51 -9.54
CA LEU A 95 5.63 19.05 -10.30
C LEU A 95 5.27 20.47 -9.80
N ARG A 96 4.94 21.36 -10.73
CA ARG A 96 4.71 22.78 -10.44
C ARG A 96 3.28 23.22 -10.75
N GLY A 97 2.84 24.27 -10.05
CA GLY A 97 1.53 24.88 -10.28
C GLY A 97 0.39 23.88 -10.06
N ARG A 98 -0.42 23.64 -11.11
CA ARG A 98 -1.55 22.71 -11.09
C ARG A 98 -1.21 21.31 -11.61
N GLN A 99 0.08 20.99 -11.79
CA GLN A 99 0.48 19.66 -12.25
C GLN A 99 0.31 18.60 -11.17
N PHE A 100 -0.18 17.42 -11.55
CA PHE A 100 -0.30 16.26 -10.67
C PHE A 100 -0.06 14.96 -11.41
N LEU A 101 0.14 13.88 -10.66
CA LEU A 101 0.27 12.54 -11.24
C LEU A 101 -1.09 12.00 -11.66
N THR A 102 -1.15 11.48 -12.88
CA THR A 102 -2.30 10.83 -13.50
C THR A 102 -1.93 9.42 -13.92
N ARG A 103 -2.95 8.64 -14.26
CA ARG A 103 -2.78 7.35 -14.94
C ARG A 103 -2.86 7.60 -16.43
N ASP A 104 -1.91 7.08 -17.17
CA ASP A 104 -1.99 6.98 -18.62
C ASP A 104 -2.03 5.52 -19.09
N HIS A 105 -2.68 5.28 -20.24
CA HIS A 105 -2.72 3.96 -20.88
C HIS A 105 -1.80 3.96 -22.10
N VAL A 106 -0.77 3.10 -22.09
CA VAL A 106 0.22 3.01 -23.18
C VAL A 106 -0.46 2.69 -24.51
N LEU A 107 -1.34 1.68 -24.52
CA LEU A 107 -2.35 1.51 -25.57
C LEU A 107 -3.64 2.19 -25.09
N PRO A 108 -4.16 3.21 -25.78
CA PRO A 108 -5.40 3.88 -25.40
C PRO A 108 -6.59 2.91 -25.32
N LEU A 109 -7.51 3.17 -24.38
CA LEU A 109 -8.75 2.39 -24.22
C LEU A 109 -9.56 2.33 -25.51
N SER A 110 -9.62 3.46 -26.25
CA SER A 110 -10.31 3.54 -27.55
C SER A 110 -9.70 2.66 -28.64
N ARG A 111 -8.46 2.20 -28.46
CA ARG A 111 -7.73 1.31 -29.37
C ARG A 111 -7.60 -0.12 -28.82
N GLY A 112 -8.45 -0.50 -27.87
CA GLY A 112 -8.47 -1.84 -27.29
C GLY A 112 -7.49 -2.04 -26.12
N GLY A 113 -6.88 -0.96 -25.63
CA GLY A 113 -6.09 -0.98 -24.40
C GLY A 113 -6.90 -1.46 -23.21
N ARG A 114 -6.24 -2.16 -22.28
CA ARG A 114 -6.85 -2.65 -21.04
C ARG A 114 -6.28 -1.91 -19.83
N ASN A 115 -7.04 -1.83 -18.75
CA ASN A 115 -6.56 -1.30 -17.48
C ASN A 115 -5.84 -2.40 -16.67
N THR A 116 -4.68 -2.84 -17.18
CA THR A 116 -3.83 -3.86 -16.56
C THR A 116 -2.45 -3.29 -16.26
N TRP A 117 -1.72 -3.94 -15.35
CA TRP A 117 -0.39 -3.49 -14.92
C TRP A 117 0.59 -3.28 -16.06
N GLU A 118 0.48 -4.07 -17.12
CA GLU A 118 1.34 -4.03 -18.30
C GLU A 118 1.01 -2.85 -19.24
N ASN A 119 -0.18 -2.25 -19.12
CA ASN A 119 -0.64 -1.22 -20.05
C ASN A 119 -0.87 0.16 -19.40
N VAL A 120 -0.71 0.27 -18.08
CA VAL A 120 -0.90 1.54 -17.37
C VAL A 120 0.37 2.01 -16.68
N VAL A 121 0.60 3.31 -16.77
CA VAL A 121 1.77 3.99 -16.22
C VAL A 121 1.39 5.29 -15.53
N THR A 122 2.24 5.74 -14.62
CA THR A 122 2.16 7.06 -14.00
C THR A 122 2.63 8.13 -14.99
N SER A 123 1.81 9.16 -15.20
CA SER A 123 2.10 10.30 -16.06
C SER A 123 1.91 11.61 -15.29
N CYS A 124 2.48 12.71 -15.76
CA CYS A 124 2.14 14.04 -15.25
C CYS A 124 1.06 14.67 -16.15
N SER A 125 0.13 15.42 -15.55
CA SER A 125 -0.87 16.25 -16.26
C SER A 125 -0.25 17.40 -17.04
#